data_AF-A0A7X0C4P6-F1
#
_entry.id   AF-A0A7X0C4P6-F1
#
_cell.length_a   1.000
_cell.length_b   1.000
_cell.length_c   1.000
_cell.angle_alpha   90.00
_cell.angle_beta   90.00
_cell.angle_gamma   90.00
#
_symmetry.space_group_name_H-M   'P 1'
#
loop_
_entity.id
_entity.type
_entity.pdbx_description
1 polymer ?
#
loop_
_entity_poly.entity_id
_entity_poly.type
_entity_poly.pdbx_seq_one_letter_code
_entity_poly.pdbx_strand_id
1 'polypeptide(L)'
;MIAMVARYALGVVLVLAVLGKARDFTAFRSSLVTFGIRGRMAEVGAFTVVTVEALAALAAFSPVADVVVGVMGTCLGASFTAAQTYLLVVGEEAPCLCFGTRERASIRTWARAALVLLAGLALWGAAA
;
A
#
# COMPACT_ATOMS: atom_id res chain seq x y z
N MET A 1 -17.91 16.42 0.48
CA MET A 1 -16.71 17.00 -0.18
C MET A 1 -15.43 16.32 0.31
N ILE A 2 -15.17 16.30 1.63
CA ILE A 2 -13.97 15.67 2.22
C ILE A 2 -13.84 14.18 1.85
N ALA A 3 -14.92 13.40 1.90
CA ALA A 3 -14.91 11.98 1.52
C ALA A 3 -14.50 11.77 0.04
N MET A 4 -15.05 12.55 -0.90
CA MET A 4 -14.62 12.47 -2.31
C MET A 4 -13.16 12.82 -2.50
N VAL A 5 -12.66 13.89 -1.84
CA VAL A 5 -11.25 14.27 -1.92
C VAL A 5 -10.36 13.16 -1.37
N ALA A 6 -10.71 12.58 -0.22
CA ALA A 6 -9.98 11.46 0.38
C ALA A 6 -9.98 10.22 -0.53
N ARG A 7 -11.12 9.90 -1.14
CA ARG A 7 -11.28 8.78 -2.08
C ARG A 7 -10.38 8.92 -3.29
N TYR A 8 -10.42 10.07 -3.96
CA TYR A 8 -9.60 10.29 -5.15
C TYR A 8 -8.12 10.42 -4.82
N ALA A 9 -7.76 11.07 -3.70
CA ALA A 9 -6.38 11.14 -3.24
C ALA A 9 -5.81 9.74 -2.95
N LEU A 10 -6.57 8.88 -2.26
CA LEU A 10 -6.23 7.49 -2.03
C LEU A 10 -6.05 6.74 -3.36
N GLY A 11 -6.98 6.92 -4.30
CA GLY A 11 -6.90 6.34 -5.64
C GLY A 11 -5.61 6.72 -6.37
N VAL A 12 -5.26 8.01 -6.39
CA VAL A 12 -4.02 8.51 -7.02
C VAL A 12 -2.78 7.90 -6.37
N VAL A 13 -2.73 7.83 -5.04
CA VAL A 13 -1.60 7.22 -4.31
C VAL A 13 -1.46 5.75 -4.67
N LEU A 14 -2.55 5.00 -4.74
CA LEU A 14 -2.55 3.59 -5.12
C LEU A 14 -2.12 3.38 -6.58
N VAL A 15 -2.58 4.23 -7.51
CA VAL A 15 -2.14 4.19 -8.92
C VAL A 15 -0.63 4.41 -9.02
N LEU A 16 -0.10 5.43 -8.34
CA LEU A 16 1.34 5.69 -8.32
C LEU A 16 2.11 4.52 -7.71
N ALA A 17 1.56 3.89 -6.67
CA ALA A 17 2.17 2.74 -6.03
C ALA A 17 2.25 1.52 -6.95
N VAL A 18 1.15 1.21 -7.64
CA VAL A 18 1.07 0.14 -8.65
C VAL A 18 2.03 0.40 -9.79
N LEU A 19 2.04 1.61 -10.37
CA LEU A 19 2.93 1.97 -11.46
C LEU A 19 4.41 1.85 -11.06
N GLY A 20 4.74 2.28 -9.84
CA GLY A 20 6.08 2.14 -9.29
C GLY A 20 6.51 0.67 -9.18
N LYS A 21 5.68 -0.17 -8.55
CA LYS A 21 5.96 -1.60 -8.38
C LYS A 21 5.93 -2.38 -9.69
N ALA A 22 5.10 -1.99 -10.66
CA ALA A 22 5.03 -2.63 -11.97
C ALA A 22 6.25 -2.31 -12.83
N ARG A 23 6.77 -1.07 -12.76
CA ARG A 23 7.99 -0.66 -13.50
C ARG A 23 9.23 -1.37 -13.00
N ASP A 24 9.39 -1.52 -11.69
CA ASP A 24 10.52 -2.23 -11.08
C ASP A 24 10.05 -3.44 -10.26
N PHE A 25 9.34 -4.34 -10.95
CA PHE A 25 8.76 -5.53 -10.33
C PHE A 25 9.83 -6.47 -9.76
N THR A 26 10.98 -6.54 -10.44
CA THR A 26 12.12 -7.34 -9.97
C THR A 26 12.68 -6.79 -8.66
N ALA A 27 12.86 -5.46 -8.53
CA ALA A 27 13.28 -4.87 -7.26
C ALA A 27 12.21 -5.09 -6.17
N PHE A 28 10.93 -4.92 -6.48
CA PHE A 28 9.84 -5.18 -5.53
C PHE A 28 9.84 -6.63 -5.04
N ARG A 29 9.90 -7.61 -5.95
CA ARG A 29 10.04 -9.03 -5.61
C ARG A 29 11.26 -9.28 -4.73
N SER A 30 12.41 -8.67 -5.06
CA SER A 30 13.64 -8.84 -4.27
C SER A 30 13.49 -8.32 -2.84
N SER A 31 12.67 -7.29 -2.62
CA SER A 31 12.42 -6.78 -1.27
C SER A 31 11.63 -7.73 -0.40
N LEU A 32 10.84 -8.64 -0.97
CA LEU A 32 10.11 -9.65 -0.18
C LEU A 32 11.04 -10.65 0.51
N VAL A 33 12.29 -10.77 0.03
CA VAL A 33 13.30 -11.64 0.65
C VAL A 33 13.66 -11.18 2.07
N THR A 34 13.59 -9.88 2.38
CA THR A 34 13.85 -9.37 3.73
C THR A 34 12.77 -9.80 4.73
N PHE A 35 11.60 -10.21 4.24
CA PHE A 35 10.52 -10.79 5.04
C PHE A 35 10.60 -12.33 5.11
N GLY A 36 11.70 -12.93 4.66
CA GLY A 36 11.85 -14.39 4.58
C GLY A 36 11.09 -15.04 3.42
N ILE A 37 10.42 -14.26 2.57
CA ILE A 37 9.66 -14.77 1.44
C ILE A 37 10.59 -14.93 0.24
N ARG A 38 10.83 -16.16 -0.22
CA ARG A 38 11.80 -16.48 -1.28
C ARG A 38 11.19 -17.24 -2.45
N GLY A 39 11.89 -17.23 -3.58
CA GLY A 39 11.56 -18.05 -4.75
C GLY A 39 10.17 -17.77 -5.33
N ARG A 40 9.37 -18.83 -5.48
CA ARG A 40 8.01 -18.77 -6.05
C ARG A 40 7.02 -18.01 -5.15
N MET A 41 7.19 -18.10 -3.82
CA MET A 41 6.33 -17.37 -2.87
C MET A 41 6.52 -15.86 -2.98
N ALA A 42 7.75 -15.40 -3.25
CA ALA A 42 8.02 -13.97 -3.47
C ALA A 42 7.37 -13.47 -4.75
N GLU A 43 7.35 -14.29 -5.80
CA GLU A 43 6.72 -13.95 -7.07
C GLU A 43 5.20 -13.85 -6.95
N VAL A 44 4.58 -14.86 -6.34
CA VAL A 44 3.13 -14.87 -6.07
C VAL A 44 2.78 -13.71 -5.15
N GLY A 45 3.51 -13.51 -4.06
CA GLY A 45 3.27 -12.41 -3.12
C GLY A 45 3.39 -11.04 -3.79
N ALA A 46 4.43 -10.82 -4.60
CA ALA A 46 4.60 -9.56 -5.32
C ALA A 46 3.43 -9.31 -6.30
N PHE A 47 3.04 -10.33 -7.05
CA PHE A 47 1.91 -10.25 -7.97
C PHE A 47 0.58 -9.97 -7.26
N THR A 48 0.33 -10.66 -6.15
CA THR A 48 -0.87 -10.47 -5.33
C THR A 48 -0.94 -9.05 -4.79
N VAL A 49 0.15 -8.50 -4.22
CA VAL A 49 0.16 -7.13 -3.70
C VAL A 49 -0.15 -6.12 -4.80
N VAL A 50 0.53 -6.21 -5.95
CA VAL A 50 0.30 -5.31 -7.08
C VAL A 50 -1.14 -5.39 -7.59
N THR A 51 -1.69 -6.61 -7.65
CA THR A 51 -3.08 -6.82 -8.09
C THR A 51 -4.08 -6.23 -7.10
N VAL A 52 -3.90 -6.45 -5.80
CA VAL A 52 -4.79 -5.89 -4.77
C VAL A 52 -4.73 -4.37 -4.76
N GLU A 53 -3.54 -3.77 -4.87
CA GLU A 53 -3.41 -2.31 -4.97
C GLU A 53 -4.07 -1.76 -6.25
N ALA A 54 -3.96 -2.47 -7.38
CA ALA A 54 -4.60 -2.08 -8.63
C ALA A 54 -6.14 -2.15 -8.54
N LEU A 55 -6.67 -3.21 -7.93
CA LEU A 55 -8.10 -3.34 -7.68
C LEU A 55 -8.61 -2.25 -6.73
N ALA A 56 -7.86 -1.93 -5.68
CA ALA A 56 -8.20 -0.86 -4.75
C ALA A 56 -8.17 0.52 -5.43
N ALA A 57 -7.20 0.76 -6.32
CA ALA A 57 -7.15 1.96 -7.15
C ALA A 57 -8.37 2.07 -8.07
N LEU A 58 -8.71 1.01 -8.80
CA LEU A 58 -9.89 0.97 -9.67
C LEU A 58 -11.19 1.19 -8.88
N ALA A 59 -11.29 0.58 -7.70
CA ALA A 59 -12.43 0.78 -6.81
C ALA A 59 -12.59 2.25 -6.42
N ALA A 60 -11.48 2.95 -6.11
CA ALA A 60 -11.51 4.37 -5.76
C ALA A 60 -12.08 5.26 -6.89
N PHE A 61 -11.87 4.91 -8.17
CA PHE A 61 -12.39 5.67 -9.33
C PHE A 61 -13.72 5.15 -9.90
N SER A 62 -14.30 4.10 -9.33
CA SER A 62 -15.55 3.49 -9.80
C SER A 62 -16.70 3.76 -8.82
N PRO A 63 -17.98 3.55 -9.20
CA PRO A 63 -19.14 3.79 -8.33
C PRO A 63 -19.33 2.69 -7.27
N VAL A 64 -18.23 2.24 -6.66
CA VAL A 64 -18.23 1.28 -5.55
C VAL A 64 -18.49 2.01 -4.23
N ALA A 65 -19.22 1.39 -3.30
CA ALA A 65 -19.55 1.99 -2.00
C ALA A 65 -18.29 2.47 -1.25
N ASP A 66 -18.38 3.63 -0.58
CA ASP A 66 -17.27 4.24 0.17
C ASP A 66 -16.74 3.33 1.28
N VAL A 67 -17.61 2.53 1.92
CA VAL A 67 -17.21 1.50 2.90
C VAL A 67 -16.18 0.55 2.32
N VAL A 68 -16.40 0.07 1.08
CA VAL A 68 -15.54 -0.95 0.46
C VAL A 68 -14.16 -0.35 0.15
N VAL A 69 -14.11 0.88 -0.36
CA VAL A 69 -12.85 1.59 -0.62
C VAL A 69 -12.13 1.92 0.69
N GLY A 70 -12.88 2.32 1.72
CA GLY A 70 -12.36 2.56 3.07
C GLY A 70 -11.71 1.32 3.64
N VAL A 71 -12.39 0.18 3.64
CA VAL A 71 -11.86 -1.11 4.13
C VAL A 71 -10.60 -1.52 3.38
N MET A 72 -10.59 -1.45 2.05
CA MET A 72 -9.38 -1.78 1.27
C MET A 72 -8.21 -0.84 1.58
N GLY A 73 -8.46 0.46 1.65
CA GLY A 73 -7.44 1.45 2.02
C GLY A 73 -6.88 1.22 3.42
N THR A 74 -7.74 0.93 4.40
CA THR A 74 -7.33 0.62 5.78
C THR A 74 -6.53 -0.67 5.85
N CYS A 75 -6.97 -1.75 5.19
CA CYS A 75 -6.24 -3.01 5.16
C CYS A 75 -4.86 -2.87 4.51
N LEU A 76 -4.76 -2.15 3.38
CA LEU A 76 -3.49 -1.88 2.72
C LEU A 76 -2.56 -1.02 3.58
N GLY A 77 -3.07 0.07 4.17
CA GLY A 77 -2.31 0.91 5.10
C GLY A 77 -1.81 0.12 6.30
N ALA A 78 -2.68 -0.65 6.95
CA ALA A 78 -2.37 -1.42 8.14
C ALA A 78 -1.35 -2.54 7.86
N SER A 79 -1.52 -3.29 6.77
CA SER A 79 -0.59 -4.35 6.38
C SER A 79 0.79 -3.80 6.04
N PHE A 80 0.86 -2.69 5.30
CA PHE A 80 2.13 -2.01 5.03
C PHE A 80 2.80 -1.53 6.32
N THR A 81 2.06 -0.85 7.19
CA THR A 81 2.55 -0.39 8.49
C THR A 81 3.07 -1.55 9.33
N ALA A 82 2.32 -2.66 9.43
CA ALA A 82 2.72 -3.83 10.19
C ALA A 82 4.01 -4.46 9.64
N ALA A 83 4.13 -4.59 8.31
CA ALA A 83 5.32 -5.12 7.66
C ALA A 83 6.57 -4.26 7.95
N GLN A 84 6.46 -2.93 7.81
CA GLN A 84 7.58 -2.04 8.08
C GLN A 84 7.96 -2.03 9.57
N THR A 85 6.98 -2.04 10.48
CA THR A 85 7.23 -2.14 11.93
C THR A 85 7.94 -3.44 12.28
N TYR A 86 7.53 -4.56 11.69
CA TYR A 86 8.16 -5.85 11.92
C TYR A 86 9.66 -5.82 11.59
N LEU A 87 10.05 -5.30 10.42
CA LEU A 87 11.47 -5.21 10.05
C LEU A 87 12.27 -4.34 11.03
N LEU A 88 11.70 -3.21 11.47
CA LEU A 88 12.34 -2.35 12.47
C LEU A 88 12.52 -3.05 13.82
N VAL A 89 11.54 -3.84 14.26
CA VAL A 89 11.59 -4.57 15.53
C VAL A 89 12.64 -5.69 15.50
N VAL A 90 12.82 -6.34 14.35
CA VAL A 90 13.81 -7.42 14.17
C VAL A 90 15.22 -6.85 13.87
N GLY A 91 15.38 -5.53 13.78
CA GLY A 91 16.67 -4.87 13.56
C GLY A 91 17.15 -4.90 12.12
N GLU A 92 16.27 -5.23 11.17
CA GLU A 92 16.56 -5.26 9.74
C GLU A 92 16.31 -3.88 9.12
N GLU A 93 17.00 -3.59 8.00
CA GLU A 93 16.63 -2.41 7.20
C GLU A 93 15.22 -2.59 6.64
N ALA A 94 14.37 -1.56 6.75
CA ALA A 94 13.01 -1.57 6.21
C ALA A 94 12.98 -0.91 4.83
N PRO A 95 13.24 -1.63 3.72
CA PRO A 95 13.15 -1.06 2.38
C PRO A 95 11.68 -0.70 2.06
N CYS A 96 11.45 0.52 1.61
CA CYS A 96 10.19 0.90 0.97
C CYS A 96 10.43 0.99 -0.54
N LEU A 97 9.62 0.27 -1.30
CA LEU A 97 9.52 0.33 -2.76
C LEU A 97 8.16 0.88 -3.19
N CYS A 98 7.66 1.82 -2.38
CA CYS A 98 6.27 2.27 -2.43
C CYS A 98 5.92 2.93 -3.78
N PHE A 99 6.89 3.54 -4.47
CA PHE A 99 6.74 4.16 -5.80
C PHE A 99 7.81 3.70 -6.81
N GLY A 100 8.32 2.47 -6.66
CA GLY A 100 9.34 1.92 -7.56
C GLY A 100 10.76 2.41 -7.29
N THR A 101 10.96 3.37 -6.38
CA THR A 101 12.28 3.71 -5.84
C THR A 101 12.55 2.93 -4.56
N ARG A 102 13.71 2.28 -4.47
CA ARG A 102 14.16 1.62 -3.24
C ARG A 102 14.70 2.69 -2.29
N GLU A 103 13.91 3.03 -1.28
CA GLU A 103 14.27 4.00 -0.25
C GLU A 103 14.30 3.32 1.12
N ARG A 104 15.15 3.80 2.02
CA ARG A 104 15.05 3.42 3.44
C ARG A 104 13.78 4.03 4.02
N ALA A 105 13.09 3.28 4.88
CA ALA A 105 11.94 3.81 5.62
C ALA A 105 12.35 5.10 6.35
N SER A 106 11.71 6.20 5.98
CA SER A 106 11.92 7.52 6.56
C SER A 106 10.61 8.05 7.12
N ILE A 107 10.66 9.20 7.80
CA ILE A 107 9.44 9.85 8.30
C ILE A 107 8.42 10.11 7.19
N ARG A 108 8.88 10.31 5.94
CA ARG A 108 8.00 10.45 4.76
C ARG A 108 7.25 9.15 4.44
N THR A 109 7.91 8.01 4.59
CA THR A 109 7.29 6.68 4.39
C THR A 109 6.19 6.45 5.42
N TRP A 110 6.45 6.77 6.69
CA TRP A 110 5.48 6.67 7.77
C TRP A 110 4.32 7.65 7.60
N ALA A 111 4.60 8.89 7.17
CA ALA A 111 3.56 9.86 6.87
C ALA A 111 2.65 9.39 5.72
N ARG A 112 3.21 8.80 4.65
CA ARG A 112 2.42 8.22 3.55
C ARG A 112 1.54 7.05 4.02
N ALA A 113 2.10 6.14 4.81
CA ALA A 113 1.37 5.02 5.37
C ALA A 113 0.23 5.49 6.29
N ALA A 114 0.51 6.45 7.16
CA ALA A 114 -0.49 7.07 8.04
C ALA A 114 -1.58 7.77 7.24
N LEU A 115 -1.25 8.50 6.17
CA LEU A 115 -2.24 9.15 5.31
C LEU A 115 -3.15 8.13 4.60
N VAL A 116 -2.60 7.02 4.10
CA VAL A 116 -3.40 5.94 3.50
C VAL A 116 -4.33 5.33 4.53
N LEU A 117 -3.82 5.04 5.74
CA LEU A 117 -4.60 4.47 6.83
C LEU A 117 -5.72 5.42 7.30
N LEU A 118 -5.40 6.70 7.51
CA LEU A 118 -6.35 7.72 7.92
C LEU A 118 -7.39 8.01 6.84
N ALA A 119 -7.01 8.02 5.56
CA ALA A 119 -7.96 8.18 4.46
C ALA A 119 -8.91 6.97 4.37
N GLY A 120 -8.41 5.75 4.53
CA GLY A 120 -9.25 4.55 4.60
C GLY A 120 -10.22 4.58 5.79
N LEU A 121 -9.72 4.93 6.98
CA LEU A 121 -10.54 5.04 8.19
C LEU A 121 -11.58 6.16 8.08
N ALA A 122 -11.23 7.30 7.49
CA ALA A 122 -12.15 8.41 7.27
C ALA A 122 -13.27 8.03 6.30
N LEU A 123 -12.97 7.27 5.24
CA LEU A 123 -13.97 6.75 4.30
C LEU A 123 -14.85 5.70 4.95
N TRP A 124 -14.28 4.83 5.77
CA TRP A 124 -15.04 3.82 6.51
C TRP A 124 -15.97 4.45 7.55
N GLY A 125 -15.45 5.39 8.37
CA GLY A 125 -16.22 6.08 9.40
C GLY A 125 -17.24 7.09 8.85
N ALA A 126 -17.04 7.63 7.65
CA ALA A 126 -18.03 8.49 6.98
C ALA A 126 -19.18 7.69 6.34
N ALA A 127 -19.02 6.37 6.20
CA ALA A 127 -19.99 5.49 5.56
C ALA A 127 -20.67 4.52 6.55
N ALA A 128 -20.33 4.60 7.84
CA ALA A 128 -20.99 3.95 8.97
C ALA A 128 -21.96 4.93 9.65
#